data_AF-A0A7C4D2G0-F1
#
_entry.id   AF-A0A7C4D2G0-F1
#
_cell.length_a   1.000
_cell.length_b   1.000
_cell.length_c   1.000
_cell.angle_alpha   90.00
_cell.angle_beta   90.00
_cell.angle_gamma   90.00
#
_symmetry.space_group_name_H-M   'P 1'
#
loop_
_entity.id
_entity.type
_entity.pdbx_description
1 polymer ?
#
loop_
_entity_poly.entity_id
_entity_poly.type
_entity_poly.pdbx_seq_one_letter_code
_entity_poly.pdbx_strand_id
1 'polypeptide(L)' 'MAREPVYEIQNVVASVTLNQRLDLEKIAEKIPHAEYSPEHPGSPDPGSESFRGSC' A
#
# COMPACT_ATOMS: atom_id res chain seq x y z
N MET A 1 -28.18 25.65 19.96
CA MET A 1 -28.31 24.47 19.09
C MET A 1 -26.91 23.93 18.87
N ALA A 2 -26.61 22.75 19.39
CA ALA A 2 -25.30 22.14 19.20
C ALA A 2 -25.24 21.58 17.76
N ARG A 3 -24.24 21.97 16.99
CA ARG A 3 -23.98 21.39 15.67
C ARG A 3 -23.28 20.05 15.90
N GLU A 4 -23.82 18.99 15.32
CA GLU A 4 -23.17 17.68 15.37
C GLU A 4 -21.87 17.75 14.55
N PRO A 5 -20.74 17.30 15.11
CA PRO A 5 -19.48 17.32 14.38
C PRO A 5 -19.53 16.30 13.24
N VAL A 6 -19.23 16.76 12.03
CA VAL A 6 -19.04 15.89 10.85
C VAL A 6 -17.58 15.47 10.84
N TYR A 7 -17.33 14.15 10.82
CA TYR A 7 -15.98 13.59 10.75
C TYR A 7 -15.82 12.78 9.46
N GLU A 8 -14.67 12.93 8.82
CA GLU A 8 -14.27 12.17 7.62
C GLU A 8 -13.08 11.28 7.96
N ILE A 9 -13.16 10.01 7.59
CA ILE A 9 -12.10 9.05 7.82
C ILE A 9 -11.05 9.23 6.73
N GLN A 10 -9.87 9.71 7.09
CA GLN A 10 -8.79 9.98 6.14
C GLN A 10 -7.98 8.74 5.77
N ASN A 11 -7.86 7.77 6.67
CA ASN A 11 -7.08 6.56 6.47
C ASN A 11 -7.60 5.45 7.38
N VAL A 12 -7.55 4.21 6.88
CA VAL A 12 -7.89 2.99 7.63
C VAL A 12 -6.75 2.01 7.44
N VAL A 13 -6.16 1.55 8.55
CA VAL A 13 -5.13 0.51 8.54
C VAL A 13 -5.73 -0.76 9.14
N ALA A 14 -5.71 -1.86 8.39
CA ALA A 14 -6.17 -3.16 8.85
C ALA A 14 -5.03 -4.18 8.81
N SER A 15 -4.88 -4.95 9.88
CA SER A 15 -3.88 -6.01 10.00
C SER A 15 -4.58 -7.37 10.01
N VAL A 16 -4.12 -8.31 9.20
CA VAL A 16 -4.66 -9.68 9.13
C VAL A 16 -3.51 -10.67 9.32
N THR A 17 -3.74 -11.70 10.13
CA THR A 17 -2.79 -12.80 10.31
C THR A 17 -3.25 -14.00 9.50
N LEU A 18 -2.47 -14.35 8.47
CA LEU A 18 -2.70 -15.53 7.64
C LEU A 18 -1.90 -16.69 8.25
N ASN A 19 -2.56 -17.63 8.92
CA ASN A 19 -1.91 -18.76 9.60
C ASN A 19 -1.49 -19.88 8.62
N GLN A 20 -0.98 -19.49 7.44
CA GLN A 20 -0.57 -20.38 6.35
C GLN A 20 0.84 -20.04 5.88
N ARG A 21 1.56 -21.00 5.30
CA ARG A 21 2.84 -20.73 4.64
C ARG A 21 2.59 -20.00 3.32
N LEU A 22 2.96 -18.73 3.29
CA LEU A 22 2.86 -17.87 2.12
C LEU A 22 4.18 -17.93 1.35
N ASP A 23 4.08 -18.23 0.05
CA ASP A 23 5.20 -18.26 -0.87
C ASP A 23 5.27 -16.87 -1.54
N LEU A 24 6.18 -16.04 -1.05
CA LEU A 24 6.25 -14.60 -1.38
C LEU A 24 6.60 -14.37 -2.86
N GLU A 25 7.35 -15.28 -3.48
CA GLU A 25 7.67 -15.25 -4.90
C GLU A 25 6.40 -15.43 -5.75
N LYS A 26 5.59 -16.45 -5.46
CA LYS A 26 4.31 -16.67 -6.17
C LYS A 26 3.27 -15.58 -5.92
N ILE A 27 3.34 -14.90 -4.78
CA ILE A 27 2.42 -13.80 -4.45
C ILE A 27 2.80 -12.55 -5.24
N ALA A 28 4.10 -12.25 -5.35
CA ALA A 28 4.60 -11.18 -6.19
C ALA A 28 4.22 -11.37 -7.66
N GLU A 29 4.29 -12.61 -8.19
CA GLU A 29 3.85 -12.91 -9.56
C GLU A 29 2.33 -12.77 -9.76
N LYS A 30 1.53 -13.10 -8.75
CA LYS A 30 0.05 -13.12 -8.85
C LYS A 30 -0.59 -11.76 -8.62
N ILE A 31 0.07 -10.86 -7.90
CA ILE A 31 -0.47 -9.55 -7.55
C ILE A 31 0.21 -8.49 -8.43
N PRO A 32 -0.52 -7.81 -9.33
CA PRO A 32 0.05 -6.93 -10.37
C PRO A 32 0.79 -5.68 -9.85
N HIS A 33 0.86 -5.47 -8.53
CA HIS A 33 1.54 -4.35 -7.87
C HIS A 33 2.34 -4.79 -6.63
N ALA A 34 2.47 -6.10 -6.38
CA ALA A 34 3.27 -6.57 -5.26
C ALA A 34 4.69 -6.84 -5.75
N GLU A 35 5.62 -6.02 -5.32
CA GLU A 35 7.04 -6.28 -5.52
C GLU A 35 7.63 -6.96 -4.28
N TYR A 36 8.41 -8.01 -4.50
CA TYR A 36 9.12 -8.72 -3.44
C TYR A 36 10.59 -8.85 -3.82
N SER A 37 11.44 -8.03 -3.20
CA SER A 37 12.90 -8.08 -3.37
C SER A 37 13.55 -8.37 -2.01
N PRO A 38 14.07 -9.60 -1.78
CA PRO A 38 14.67 -9.97 -0.49
C PRO A 38 15.94 -9.18 -0.16
N GLU A 39 16.60 -8.62 -1.17
CA GLU A 39 17.80 -7.79 -1.05
C GLU A 39 17.52 -6.29 -0.78
N HIS A 40 16.31 -5.81 -1.10
CA HIS A 40 15.89 -4.41 -0.89
C HIS A 40 14.39 -4.36 -0.56
N PRO A 41 13.99 -4.50 0.71
CA PRO A 41 12.60 -4.30 1.10
C PRO A 41 12.23 -2.82 0.93
N GLY A 42 11.40 -2.51 -0.07
CA GLY A 42 10.78 -1.19 -0.24
C GLY A 42 11.46 -0.23 -1.22
N SER A 43 12.10 -0.72 -2.29
CA SER A 43 12.44 0.16 -3.41
C SER A 43 11.15 0.78 -3.98
N PRO A 44 11.01 2.11 -4.00
CA PRO A 44 9.84 2.75 -4.58
C PRO A 44 9.81 2.48 -6.08
N ASP A 45 8.64 2.10 -6.58
CA ASP A 45 8.38 1.95 -8.02
C ASP A 45 8.74 3.26 -8.75
N PRO A 46 9.71 3.24 -9.69
CA PRO A 46 10.13 4.44 -10.42
C PRO A 46 9.06 4.95 -11.41
N GLY A 47 7.91 4.26 -11.53
CA GLY A 47 6.80 4.63 -12.40
C GLY A 47 5.84 5.68 -11.83
N SER A 48 6.05 6.18 -10.60
CA SER A 48 5.16 7.19 -9.99
C SER A 48 5.65 8.66 -10.09
N GLU A 49 6.76 8.95 -10.78
CA GLU A 49 7.10 10.34 -11.12
C GLU A 49 6.26 10.85 -12.31
N SER A 50 5.03 11.28 -12.04
CA SER A 50 4.31 12.24 -12.89
C SER A 50 3.70 13.41 -12.11
N PHE A 51 4.24 13.69 -10.92
CA PHE A 51 3.96 14.91 -10.18
C PHE A 51 5.16 15.86 -10.16
N ARG A 52 5.78 16.08 -11.33
CA ARG A 52 6.50 17.34 -11.55
C ARG A 52 5.44 18.38 -11.86
N GLY A 53 4.96 19.03 -10.79
CA GLY A 53 4.17 20.24 -10.91
C GLY A 53 4.89 21.23 -11.82
N SER A 54 4.26 21.57 -12.94
CA SER A 54 4.59 22.82 -13.62
C SER A 54 4.06 23.93 -12.71
N CYS A 55 4.96 24.77 -12.22
CA CYS A 55 4.60 26.11 -11.80
C CYS A 55 3.89 26.84 -12.95
#